data_AF-A0A6P4DY85-F1
#
_entry.id   AF-A0A6P4DY85-F1
#
_cell.length_a   1.000
_cell.length_b   1.000
_cell.length_c   1.000
_cell.angle_alpha   90.00
_cell.angle_beta   90.00
_cell.angle_gamma   90.00
#
_symmetry.space_group_name_H-M   'P 1'
#
loop_
_entity.id
_entity.type
_entity.pdbx_description
1 polymer ?
#
loop_
_entity_poly.entity_id
_entity_poly.type
_entity_poly.pdbx_seq_one_letter_code
_entity_poly.pdbx_strand_id
1 'polypeptide(L)'
;MGADDGRSGIVNVFVYIIDEAKQVRLVVAGMPVEVERRIEGLMEALSDAIGKDVRVRLLEPYSGGLEAATNAYVYAVDPHTNSIMEMEQLQE
;
A
#
# COMPACT_ATOMS: atom_id res chain seq x y z
N MET A 1 -4.58 22.36 19.91
CA MET A 1 -5.29 23.65 19.95
C MET A 1 -6.56 23.48 19.14
N GLY A 2 -7.73 23.70 19.75
CA GLY A 2 -9.02 23.62 19.07
C GLY A 2 -9.26 24.84 18.19
N ALA A 3 -10.10 24.71 17.16
CA ALA A 3 -10.40 25.79 16.24
C ALA A 3 -11.07 26.97 16.97
N ASP A 4 -10.64 28.19 16.63
CA ASP A 4 -11.07 29.46 17.23
C ASP A 4 -12.57 29.76 17.02
N ASP A 5 -13.25 29.00 16.15
CA ASP A 5 -14.68 29.10 15.85
C ASP A 5 -15.56 28.16 16.69
N GLY A 6 -14.97 27.42 17.63
CA GLY A 6 -15.67 26.45 18.47
C GLY A 6 -16.12 25.18 17.75
N ARG A 7 -15.72 24.97 16.48
CA ARG A 7 -16.03 23.75 15.73
C ARG A 7 -14.90 22.74 15.94
N SER A 8 -15.24 21.59 16.50
CA SER A 8 -14.33 20.45 16.56
C SER A 8 -14.73 19.41 15.52
N GLY A 9 -13.72 18.86 14.83
CA GLY A 9 -13.85 17.67 14.00
C GLY A 9 -13.17 16.50 14.71
N ILE A 10 -13.81 15.33 14.68
CA ILE A 10 -13.20 14.09 15.16
C ILE A 10 -12.64 13.37 13.93
N VAL A 11 -11.35 12.97 13.99
CA VAL A 11 -10.67 12.19 12.95
C VAL A 11 -10.10 10.94 13.59
N ASN A 12 -10.34 9.78 12.98
CA ASN A 12 -9.73 8.52 13.40
C ASN A 12 -8.43 8.29 12.62
N VAL A 13 -7.35 7.94 13.33
CA VAL A 13 -6.05 7.64 12.74
C VAL A 13 -5.63 6.23 13.16
N PHE A 14 -5.35 5.38 12.18
CA PHE A 14 -4.81 4.05 12.39
C PHE A 14 -3.33 4.03 11.98
N VAL A 15 -2.46 3.60 12.89
CA VAL A 15 -1.02 3.50 12.65
C VAL A 15 -0.62 2.04 12.73
N TYR A 16 0.12 1.60 11.72
CA TYR A 16 0.52 0.21 11.57
C TYR A 16 2.03 0.05 11.59
N ILE A 17 2.51 -1.02 12.23
CA ILE A 17 3.91 -1.44 12.17
C ILE A 17 3.97 -2.68 11.26
N ILE A 18 4.66 -2.54 10.13
CA ILE A 18 4.73 -3.56 9.08
C ILE A 18 6.14 -4.14 9.06
N ASP A 19 6.24 -5.42 9.42
CA ASP A 19 7.44 -6.22 9.22
C ASP A 19 7.51 -6.76 7.78
N GLU A 20 8.64 -7.37 7.41
CA GLU A 20 8.85 -7.87 6.04
C GLU A 20 7.93 -9.04 5.66
N ALA A 21 7.42 -9.82 6.63
CA ALA A 21 6.53 -10.94 6.36
C ALA A 21 5.09 -10.50 6.03
N LYS A 22 4.73 -9.27 6.39
CA LYS A 22 3.42 -8.65 6.15
C LYS A 22 3.35 -7.78 4.90
N GLN A 23 4.33 -7.90 4.02
CA GLN A 23 4.33 -7.20 2.73
C GLN A 23 4.73 -8.13 1.57
N VAL A 24 4.22 -7.81 0.39
CA VAL A 24 4.63 -8.44 -0.87
C VAL A 24 5.42 -7.43 -1.69
N ARG A 25 6.50 -7.88 -2.33
CA ARG A 25 7.25 -7.08 -3.30
C ARG A 25 6.80 -7.42 -4.71
N LEU A 26 6.17 -6.45 -5.38
CA LEU A 26 5.86 -6.48 -6.80
C LEU A 26 6.99 -5.81 -7.60
N VAL A 27 7.38 -6.40 -8.72
CA VAL A 27 8.31 -5.75 -9.67
C VAL A 27 7.48 -5.22 -10.83
N VAL A 28 7.46 -3.90 -10.99
CA VAL A 28 6.63 -3.19 -11.97
C VAL A 28 7.53 -2.50 -12.98
N ALA A 29 7.18 -2.59 -14.27
CA ALA A 29 7.91 -1.89 -15.33
C ALA A 29 7.72 -0.37 -15.23
N GLY A 30 8.80 0.37 -15.46
CA GLY A 30 8.85 1.83 -15.40
C GLY A 30 9.63 2.38 -14.21
N MET A 31 10.01 3.66 -14.30
CA MET A 31 10.66 4.38 -13.21
C MET A 31 9.68 4.67 -12.07
N PRO A 32 10.15 4.87 -10.82
CA PRO A 32 9.26 5.07 -9.67
C PRO A 32 8.23 6.19 -9.86
N VAL A 33 8.62 7.31 -10.49
CA VAL A 33 7.72 8.45 -10.77
C VAL A 33 6.61 8.09 -11.77
N GLU A 34 6.88 7.19 -12.71
CA GLU A 34 5.89 6.75 -13.69
C GLU A 34 4.92 5.73 -13.06
N VAL A 35 5.46 4.85 -12.22
CA VAL A 35 4.70 3.85 -11.47
C VAL A 35 3.78 4.53 -10.46
N GLU A 36 4.28 5.49 -9.69
CA GLU A 36 3.52 6.25 -8.69
C GLU A 36 2.24 6.87 -9.27
N ARG A 37 2.30 7.40 -10.50
CA ARG A 37 1.14 8.01 -11.18
C ARG A 37 0.01 7.02 -11.51
N ARG A 38 0.29 5.71 -11.51
CA ARG A 38 -0.63 4.67 -11.95
C ARG A 38 -0.88 3.60 -10.90
N ILE A 39 -0.10 3.61 -9.81
CA ILE A 39 -0.12 2.54 -8.80
C ILE A 39 -1.46 2.50 -8.06
N GLU A 40 -2.12 3.65 -7.89
CA GLU A 40 -3.44 3.74 -7.25
C GLU A 40 -4.48 2.86 -7.96
N GLY A 41 -4.57 2.93 -9.29
CA GLY A 41 -5.50 2.09 -10.05
C GLY A 41 -5.15 0.59 -10.00
N LEU A 42 -3.86 0.24 -9.83
CA LEU A 42 -3.47 -1.15 -9.57
C LEU A 42 -3.91 -1.60 -8.18
N MET A 43 -3.75 -0.74 -7.16
CA MET A 43 -4.17 -1.04 -5.79
C MET A 43 -5.68 -1.20 -5.70
N GLU A 44 -6.45 -0.33 -6.36
CA GLU A 44 -7.91 -0.42 -6.46
C GLU A 44 -8.33 -1.75 -7.09
N ALA A 45 -7.74 -2.11 -8.23
CA ALA A 45 -8.04 -3.38 -8.90
C ALA A 45 -7.70 -4.62 -8.04
N LEU A 46 -6.56 -4.59 -7.33
CA LEU A 46 -6.19 -5.68 -6.41
C LEU A 46 -7.15 -5.73 -5.22
N SER A 47 -7.51 -4.57 -4.67
CA SER A 47 -8.47 -4.44 -3.59
C SER A 47 -9.82 -5.06 -3.92
N ASP A 48 -10.34 -4.75 -5.11
CA ASP A 48 -11.59 -5.32 -5.61
C ASP A 48 -11.48 -6.84 -5.79
N ALA A 49 -10.35 -7.32 -6.30
CA ALA A 49 -10.15 -8.75 -6.55
C ALA A 49 -10.09 -9.59 -5.27
N ILE A 50 -9.48 -9.08 -4.20
CA ILE A 50 -9.29 -9.85 -2.95
C ILE A 50 -10.23 -9.44 -1.82
N GLY A 51 -11.04 -8.40 -2.02
CA GLY A 51 -11.97 -7.88 -1.01
C GLY A 51 -11.28 -7.28 0.22
N LYS A 52 -10.09 -6.70 0.05
CA LYS A 52 -9.28 -6.09 1.12
C LYS A 52 -8.75 -4.73 0.68
N ASP A 53 -8.37 -3.88 1.63
CA ASP A 53 -7.76 -2.59 1.32
C ASP A 53 -6.25 -2.77 1.09
N VAL A 54 -5.83 -2.75 -0.17
CA VAL A 54 -4.44 -2.96 -0.60
C VAL A 54 -3.76 -1.60 -0.75
N ARG A 55 -2.60 -1.44 -0.13
CA ARG A 55 -1.89 -0.17 -0.06
C ARG A 55 -0.42 -0.34 -0.37
N VAL A 56 0.14 0.68 -0.99
CA VAL A 56 1.59 0.78 -1.23
C VAL A 56 2.24 1.41 -0.01
N ARG A 57 3.26 0.75 0.53
CA ARG A 57 4.11 1.28 1.59
C ARG A 57 5.29 2.08 1.03
N LEU A 58 5.91 1.55 -0.02
CA LEU A 58 7.18 2.05 -0.53
C LEU A 58 7.35 1.69 -2.01
N LEU A 59 7.92 2.62 -2.78
CA LEU A 59 8.41 2.41 -4.14
C LEU A 59 9.92 2.62 -4.16
N GLU A 60 10.67 1.67 -4.71
CA GLU A 60 12.13 1.77 -4.86
C GLU A 60 12.56 1.42 -6.29
N PRO A 61 13.59 2.05 -6.86
CA PRO A 61 14.18 1.60 -8.10
C PRO A 61 14.60 0.12 -8.04
N TYR A 62 14.30 -0.64 -9.09
CA TYR A 62 14.79 -2.01 -9.22
C TYR A 62 16.17 -2.01 -9.88
N SER A 63 17.19 -2.44 -9.15
CA SER A 63 18.58 -2.47 -9.62
C SER A 63 19.01 -3.80 -10.26
N GLY A 64 18.10 -4.77 -10.42
CA GLY A 64 18.43 -6.13 -10.83
C GLY A 64 18.23 -6.46 -12.31
N GLY A 65 17.81 -5.48 -13.13
CA GLY A 65 17.39 -5.70 -14.51
C GLY A 65 18.10 -4.78 -15.51
N LEU A 66 17.98 -5.13 -16.79
CA LEU A 66 18.44 -4.29 -17.92
C LEU A 66 17.49 -3.12 -18.21
N GLU A 67 16.21 -3.25 -17.84
CA GLU A 67 15.17 -2.26 -18.08
C GLU A 67 14.79 -1.52 -16.80
N ALA A 68 14.28 -0.29 -16.96
CA ALA A 68 13.78 0.50 -15.85
C ALA A 68 12.56 -0.20 -15.22
N ALA A 69 12.69 -0.57 -13.95
CA ALA A 69 11.63 -1.17 -13.16
C ALA A 69 11.66 -0.62 -11.73
N THR A 70 10.57 -0.87 -11.01
CA THR A 70 10.34 -0.38 -9.64
C THR A 70 9.85 -1.53 -8.78
N ASN A 71 10.46 -1.69 -7.60
CA ASN A 71 9.94 -2.51 -6.53
C ASN A 71 8.81 -1.75 -5.83
N ALA A 72 7.61 -2.32 -5.80
CA ALA A 72 6.49 -1.84 -5.00
C ALA A 72 6.24 -2.78 -3.84
N TYR A 73 6.36 -2.27 -2.62
CA TYR A 73 6.05 -3.02 -1.40
C TYR A 73 4.61 -2.74 -1.00
N VAL A 74 3.78 -3.78 -1.04
CA VAL A 74 2.33 -3.67 -0.80
C VAL A 74 1.92 -4.51 0.40
N TYR A 75 0.88 -4.06 1.09
CA TYR A 75 0.23 -4.78 2.18
C TYR A 75 -1.28 -4.63 2.05
N ALA A 76 -2.04 -5.51 2.70
CA ALA A 76 -3.49 -5.48 2.72
C ALA A 76 -4.01 -5.35 4.15
N VAL A 77 -5.07 -4.56 4.31
CA VAL A 77 -5.80 -4.38 5.57
C VAL A 77 -7.18 -4.98 5.42
N ASP A 78 -7.60 -5.76 6.40
CA ASP A 78 -9.00 -6.19 6.48
C ASP A 78 -9.86 -5.01 6.98
N PRO A 79 -10.83 -4.53 6.18
CA PRO A 79 -11.61 -3.34 6.53
C PRO A 79 -12.58 -3.57 7.71
N HIS A 80 -12.87 -4.83 8.09
CA HIS A 80 -13.77 -5.14 9.20
C HIS A 80 -13.04 -5.15 10.53
N THR A 81 -11.81 -5.67 10.55
CA THR A 81 -11.01 -5.82 11.78
C THR A 81 -9.94 -4.74 11.93
N ASN A 82 -9.65 -3.97 10.88
CA ASN A 82 -8.50 -3.06 10.80
C ASN A 82 -7.16 -3.77 11.11
N SER A 83 -7.04 -5.05 10.73
CA SER A 83 -5.80 -5.81 10.90
C SER A 83 -5.06 -5.94 9.58
N ILE A 84 -3.73 -5.84 9.62
CA ILE A 84 -2.87 -6.20 8.49
C ILE A 84 -2.94 -7.71 8.29
N MET A 85 -3.03 -8.13 7.03
CA MET A 85 -2.99 -9.54 6.67
C MET A 85 -1.56 -10.09 6.66
N GLU A 86 -1.41 -11.34 7.06
CA GLU A 86 -0.18 -12.09 6.80
C GLU A 86 -0.09 -12.40 5.30
N MET A 87 1.03 -12.04 4.67
CA MET A 87 1.13 -12.06 3.21
C MET A 87 1.54 -13.42 2.63
N GLU A 88 1.78 -14.41 3.48
CA GLU A 88 1.94 -15.81 3.08
C GLU A 88 0.73 -16.29 2.25
N GLN A 89 -0.47 -15.78 2.55
CA GLN A 89 -1.72 -16.12 1.86
C GLN A 89 -1.89 -15.47 0.47
N LEU A 90 -1.07 -14.48 0.11
CA LEU A 90 -1.12 -13.79 -1.19
C LEU A 90 -0.06 -14.28 -2.17
N GLN A 91 0.84 -15.16 -1.71
CA GLN A 91 1.91 -15.75 -2.52
C GLN A 91 1.54 -17.13 -3.11
N GLU A 92 0.38 -17.68 -2.74
CA GLU A 92 -0.23 -18.89 -3.33
C GLU A 92 -1.25 -18.51 -4.42
#